data_AF-F0YHG4-F1
#
_entry.id   AF-F0YHG4-F1
#
_cell.length_a   1.000
_cell.length_b   1.000
_cell.length_c   1.000
_cell.angle_alpha   90.00
_cell.angle_beta   90.00
_cell.angle_gamma   90.00
#
_symmetry.space_group_name_H-M   'P 1'
#
loop_
_entity.id
_entity.type
_entity.pdbx_description
1 polymer ?
#
loop_
_entity_poly.entity_id
_entity_poly.type
_entity_poly.pdbx_seq_one_letter_code
_entity_poly.pdbx_strand_id
1 'polypeptide(L)'
;PRCFWLPGFTYPTGFLTALLQTSARKNGIAIDTLSWEFPVVNTSAPSITQHAKDGSYCYGLFLEGSRWDFDNSCLTEPTPMELFCSMPVIHFKPVENKKKSSKGMYSCPLYMYPLRTGSRERPSFVISCDVKSGVQTSDYWTLSSAS
;
A
#
# COMPACT_ATOMS: atom_id res chain seq x y z
N PRO A 1 16.05 -4.67 -8.00
CA PRO A 1 16.19 -3.82 -6.79
C PRO A 1 15.69 -4.57 -5.55
N ARG A 2 16.19 -4.23 -4.35
CA ARG A 2 15.65 -4.76 -3.09
C ARG A 2 14.36 -4.06 -2.67
N CYS A 3 14.25 -2.77 -2.99
CA CYS A 3 13.08 -1.94 -2.78
C CYS A 3 12.84 -1.10 -4.06
N PHE A 4 11.59 -0.94 -4.47
CA PHE A 4 11.18 -0.29 -5.71
C PHE A 4 10.53 1.06 -5.42
N TRP A 5 10.86 2.07 -6.23
CA TRP A 5 10.19 3.37 -6.15
C TRP A 5 8.87 3.29 -6.94
N LEU A 6 7.75 3.10 -6.23
CA LEU A 6 6.46 2.86 -6.90
C LEU A 6 6.01 4.04 -7.80
N PRO A 7 6.17 5.31 -7.38
CA PRO A 7 5.89 6.45 -8.26
C PRO A 7 6.76 6.53 -9.52
N GLY A 8 7.89 5.80 -9.57
CA GLY A 8 8.77 5.77 -10.73
C GLY A 8 8.25 4.91 -11.89
N PHE A 9 7.18 4.12 -11.69
CA PHE A 9 6.59 3.30 -12.75
C PHE A 9 5.56 4.08 -13.56
N THR A 10 5.61 3.97 -14.88
CA THR A 10 4.57 4.50 -15.78
C THR A 10 3.24 3.74 -15.62
N TYR A 11 3.29 2.45 -15.28
CA TYR A 11 2.12 1.58 -15.12
C TYR A 11 2.28 0.67 -13.89
N PRO A 12 2.03 1.19 -12.66
CA PRO A 12 2.21 0.42 -11.44
C PRO A 12 1.27 -0.80 -11.35
N THR A 13 0.07 -0.72 -11.94
CA THR A 13 -0.87 -1.85 -12.00
C THR A 13 -0.30 -3.04 -12.77
N GLY A 14 0.40 -2.81 -13.89
CA GLY A 14 1.07 -3.86 -14.64
C GLY A 14 2.18 -4.54 -13.84
N PHE A 15 2.94 -3.75 -13.06
CA PHE A 15 3.94 -4.27 -12.14
C PHE A 15 3.32 -5.16 -11.06
N LEU A 16 2.23 -4.72 -10.44
CA LEU A 16 1.52 -5.50 -9.42
C LEU A 16 0.95 -6.81 -9.99
N THR A 17 0.37 -6.77 -11.18
CA THR A 17 -0.12 -7.98 -11.86
C THR A 17 1.02 -8.95 -12.18
N ALA A 18 2.18 -8.46 -12.60
CA ALA A 18 3.34 -9.31 -12.85
C ALA A 18 3.83 -10.01 -11.57
N LEU A 19 3.77 -9.34 -10.42
CA LEU A 19 4.10 -9.95 -9.12
C LEU A 19 3.11 -11.06 -8.74
N LEU A 20 1.80 -10.86 -8.95
CA LEU A 20 0.79 -11.89 -8.75
C LEU A 20 1.03 -13.09 -9.66
N GLN A 21 1.26 -12.87 -10.95
CA GLN A 21 1.55 -13.95 -11.91
C GLN A 21 2.81 -14.74 -11.51
N THR A 22 3.86 -14.05 -11.07
CA THR A 22 5.10 -14.70 -10.63
C THR A 22 4.86 -15.54 -9.37
N SER A 23 4.12 -15.01 -8.40
CA SER A 23 3.77 -15.75 -7.17
C SER A 23 2.86 -16.95 -7.45
N ALA A 24 1.85 -16.78 -8.31
CA ALA A 24 0.94 -17.84 -8.75
C ALA A 24 1.71 -19.00 -9.40
N ARG A 25 2.61 -18.70 -10.33
CA ARG A 25 3.46 -19.70 -11.00
C ARG A 25 4.41 -20.40 -10.03
N LYS A 26 5.03 -19.65 -9.11
CA LYS A 26 5.96 -20.20 -8.11
C LYS A 26 5.27 -21.16 -7.15
N ASN A 27 4.03 -20.86 -6.76
CA ASN A 27 3.26 -21.63 -5.79
C ASN A 27 2.29 -22.64 -6.42
N GLY A 28 2.17 -22.68 -7.75
CA GLY A 28 1.27 -23.59 -8.46
C GLY A 28 -0.22 -23.33 -8.22
N ILE A 29 -0.59 -22.09 -7.89
CA ILE A 29 -1.97 -21.68 -7.59
C ILE A 29 -2.53 -20.75 -8.67
N ALA A 30 -3.85 -20.70 -8.80
CA ALA A 30 -4.51 -19.79 -9.72
C ALA A 30 -4.32 -18.32 -9.28
N ILE A 31 -4.16 -17.41 -10.24
CA ILE A 31 -4.01 -15.99 -9.93
C ILE A 31 -5.26 -15.42 -9.23
N ASP A 32 -6.44 -15.96 -9.55
CA ASP A 32 -7.72 -15.51 -8.99
C ASP A 32 -7.90 -15.87 -7.51
N THR A 33 -7.10 -16.80 -6.99
CA THR A 33 -7.11 -17.15 -5.55
C THR A 33 -6.11 -16.31 -4.74
N LEU A 34 -5.32 -15.46 -5.40
CA LEU A 34 -4.41 -14.55 -4.75
C LEU A 34 -5.11 -13.24 -4.36
N SER A 35 -4.69 -12.73 -3.22
CA SER A 35 -5.05 -11.43 -2.68
C SER A 35 -3.79 -10.70 -2.21
N TRP A 36 -3.93 -9.43 -1.83
CA TRP A 36 -2.82 -8.62 -1.33
C TRP A 36 -2.85 -8.48 0.19
N GLU A 37 -1.69 -8.64 0.80
CA GLU A 37 -1.35 -8.13 2.12
C GLU A 37 -0.36 -6.96 1.95
N PHE A 38 -0.48 -5.95 2.81
CA PHE A 38 0.38 -4.77 2.82
C PHE A 38 1.09 -4.56 4.16
N PRO A 39 1.97 -5.49 4.60
CA PRO A 39 2.74 -5.26 5.81
C PRO A 39 3.56 -3.99 5.68
N VAL A 40 3.33 -3.04 6.58
CA VAL A 40 4.11 -1.81 6.65
C VAL A 40 5.41 -2.10 7.37
N VAL A 41 6.52 -1.75 6.73
CA VAL A 41 7.87 -1.93 7.26
C VAL A 41 8.37 -0.54 7.66
N ASN A 42 8.31 -0.21 8.95
CA ASN A 42 8.70 1.09 9.53
C ASN A 42 10.21 1.37 9.42
N THR A 43 10.71 1.43 8.20
CA THR A 43 12.09 1.64 7.85
C THR A 43 12.17 2.38 6.52
N SER A 44 13.34 2.96 6.27
CA SER A 44 13.61 3.66 5.02
C SER A 44 14.08 2.68 3.93
N ALA A 45 13.83 3.00 2.66
CA ALA A 45 14.26 2.20 1.52
C ALA A 45 15.75 1.75 1.54
N PRO A 46 16.75 2.60 1.90
CA PRO A 46 18.15 2.16 1.95
C PRO A 46 18.44 1.13 3.05
N SER A 47 17.61 1.06 4.08
CA SER A 47 17.74 0.12 5.20
C SER A 47 17.27 -1.30 4.84
N ILE A 48 16.62 -1.48 3.69
CA ILE A 48 16.20 -2.79 3.19
C ILE A 48 17.42 -3.56 2.65
N THR A 49 17.93 -4.48 3.46
CA THR A 49 19.13 -5.26 3.13
C THR A 49 18.83 -6.52 2.32
N GLN A 50 17.61 -7.06 2.41
CA GLN A 50 17.21 -8.33 1.82
C GLN A 50 16.08 -8.16 0.79
N HIS A 51 15.99 -9.11 -0.15
CA HIS A 51 14.86 -9.20 -1.07
C HIS A 51 13.62 -9.74 -0.35
N ALA A 52 12.44 -9.28 -0.77
CA ALA A 52 11.18 -9.87 -0.35
C ALA A 52 11.13 -11.34 -0.81
N LYS A 53 10.76 -12.27 0.09
CA LYS A 53 10.63 -13.70 -0.24
C LYS A 53 9.54 -13.94 -1.28
N ASP A 54 8.45 -13.18 -1.18
CA ASP A 54 7.33 -13.14 -2.12
C ASP A 54 6.87 -11.69 -2.27
N GLY A 55 6.51 -11.29 -3.49
CA GLY A 55 6.13 -9.91 -3.79
C GLY A 55 7.31 -8.95 -3.86
N SER A 56 7.10 -7.69 -3.44
CA SER A 56 8.14 -6.65 -3.51
C SER A 56 7.98 -5.60 -2.41
N TYR A 57 9.10 -4.98 -2.01
CA TYR A 57 9.07 -3.79 -1.17
C TYR A 57 8.97 -2.54 -2.04
N CYS A 58 8.09 -1.62 -1.65
CA CYS A 58 7.83 -0.39 -2.38
C CYS A 58 7.98 0.83 -1.45
N TYR A 59 8.50 1.94 -1.99
CA TYR A 59 8.68 3.20 -1.27
C TYR A 59 8.28 4.41 -2.14
N GLY A 60 8.26 5.58 -1.51
CA GLY A 60 7.91 6.85 -2.15
C GLY A 60 6.41 7.14 -2.16
N LEU A 61 5.67 6.50 -1.27
CA LEU A 61 4.24 6.76 -1.07
C LEU A 61 4.05 7.91 -0.10
N PHE A 62 2.94 8.63 -0.25
CA PHE A 62 2.55 9.72 0.62
C PHE A 62 1.11 9.50 1.08
N LEU A 63 0.80 9.92 2.30
CA LEU A 63 -0.55 10.00 2.83
C LEU A 63 -1.05 11.44 2.75
N GLU A 64 -2.27 11.59 2.26
CA GLU A 64 -3.08 12.80 2.33
C GLU A 64 -4.18 12.60 3.40
N GLY A 65 -4.52 13.64 4.16
CA GLY A 65 -5.59 13.58 5.17
C GLY A 65 -5.30 12.70 6.40
N SER A 66 -4.10 12.15 6.50
CA SER A 66 -3.62 11.36 7.62
C SER A 66 -2.09 11.32 7.67
N ARG A 67 -1.54 10.85 8.79
CA ARG A 67 -0.11 10.66 9.01
C ARG A 67 0.16 9.23 9.44
N TRP A 68 1.36 8.73 9.13
CA TRP A 68 1.83 7.45 9.67
C TRP A 68 2.59 7.65 10.98
N ASP A 69 2.18 6.94 12.01
CA ASP A 69 2.90 6.83 13.27
C ASP A 69 3.89 5.65 13.21
N PHE A 70 5.18 5.96 13.26
CA PHE A 70 6.26 4.97 13.22
C PHE A 70 6.40 4.18 14.53
N ASP A 71 6.01 4.76 15.66
CA ASP A 71 6.09 4.12 16.97
C ASP A 71 4.96 3.09 17.13
N ASN A 72 3.73 3.50 16.77
CA ASN A 72 2.55 2.65 16.90
C ASN A 72 2.24 1.82 15.64
N SER A 73 2.93 2.07 14.53
CA SER A 73 2.71 1.41 13.23
C SER A 73 1.26 1.52 12.74
N CYS A 74 0.66 2.70 12.85
CA CYS A 74 -0.73 2.94 12.47
C CYS A 74 -0.96 4.36 11.96
N LEU A 75 -2.15 4.60 11.42
CA LEU A 75 -2.60 5.94 11.07
C LEU A 75 -2.84 6.79 12.31
N THR A 76 -2.48 8.06 12.21
CA THR A 76 -2.72 9.11 13.20
C THR A 76 -3.12 10.41 12.50
N GLU A 77 -3.67 11.35 13.25
CA GLU A 77 -4.05 12.66 12.72
C GLU A 77 -2.84 13.38 12.11
N PRO A 78 -3.03 14.07 10.98
CA PRO A 78 -1.99 14.92 10.42
C PRO A 78 -1.73 16.13 11.32
N THR A 79 -0.51 16.66 11.29
CA THR A 79 -0.21 17.91 12.01
C THR A 79 -0.81 19.12 11.28
N PRO A 80 -1.13 20.22 12.00
CA PRO A 80 -1.65 21.42 11.35
C PRO A 80 -0.72 21.90 10.23
N MET A 81 -1.28 22.19 9.06
CA MET A 81 -0.57 22.61 7.84
C MET A 81 0.25 21.51 7.13
N GLU A 82 0.18 20.25 7.58
CA GLU A 82 0.81 19.11 6.90
C GLU A 82 -0.16 18.49 5.89
N LEU A 83 -0.02 18.89 4.61
CA LEU A 83 -0.88 18.38 3.53
C LEU A 83 -0.54 16.94 3.13
N PHE A 84 0.74 16.57 3.17
CA PHE A 84 1.25 15.27 2.76
C PHE A 84 2.28 14.75 3.74
N CYS A 85 2.12 13.51 4.17
CA CYS A 85 3.08 12.79 5.01
C CYS A 85 3.76 11.69 4.21
N SER A 86 5.07 11.49 4.39
CA SER A 86 5.74 10.34 3.77
C SER A 86 5.35 9.03 4.45
N MET A 87 5.06 8.00 3.66
CA MET A 87 4.86 6.66 4.17
C MET A 87 6.18 5.91 4.28
N PRO A 88 6.32 5.02 5.28
CA PRO A 88 7.37 4.01 5.30
C PRO A 88 7.30 3.06 4.10
N VAL A 89 8.31 2.18 4.00
CA VAL A 89 8.30 1.09 3.01
C VAL A 89 7.10 0.17 3.25
N ILE A 90 6.36 -0.13 2.19
CA ILE A 90 5.26 -1.11 2.23
C ILE A 90 5.69 -2.38 1.50
N HIS A 91 5.43 -3.53 2.10
CA HIS A 91 5.59 -4.82 1.45
C HIS A 91 4.32 -5.18 0.66
N PHE A 92 4.40 -5.19 -0.66
CA PHE A 92 3.34 -5.67 -1.53
C PHE A 92 3.45 -7.18 -1.62
N LYS A 93 2.72 -7.89 -0.77
CA LYS A 93 2.85 -9.34 -0.60
C LYS A 93 1.61 -10.07 -1.16
N PRO A 94 1.77 -10.88 -2.22
CA PRO A 94 0.73 -11.80 -2.66
C PRO A 94 0.49 -12.88 -1.61
N VAL A 95 -0.76 -13.11 -1.24
CA VAL A 95 -1.16 -14.20 -0.35
C VAL A 95 -2.38 -14.93 -0.88
N GLU A 96 -2.47 -16.23 -0.62
CA GLU A 96 -3.67 -17.00 -0.90
C GLU A 96 -4.83 -16.49 -0.02
N ASN A 97 -6.03 -16.44 -0.59
CA ASN A 97 -7.24 -15.85 -0.01
C ASN A 97 -7.56 -16.43 1.39
N LYS A 98 -6.99 -15.82 2.43
CA LYS A 98 -7.34 -16.10 3.83
C LYS A 98 -8.44 -15.13 4.26
N LYS A 99 -9.44 -15.63 4.99
CA LYS A 99 -10.53 -14.82 5.57
C LYS A 99 -9.93 -13.58 6.25
N LYS A 100 -10.10 -12.40 5.64
CA LYS A 100 -9.67 -11.14 6.23
C LYS A 100 -10.51 -10.87 7.48
N SER A 101 -9.92 -11.02 8.66
CA SER A 101 -10.49 -10.46 9.88
C SER A 101 -10.00 -9.02 9.98
N SER A 102 -10.76 -8.10 9.40
CA SER A 102 -10.37 -6.71 9.17
C SER A 102 -10.66 -5.78 10.35
N LYS A 103 -10.68 -6.28 11.59
CA LYS A 103 -11.01 -5.41 12.74
C LYS A 103 -9.80 -4.53 13.08
N GLY A 104 -9.95 -3.21 12.93
CA GLY A 104 -8.87 -2.23 13.16
C GLY A 104 -7.94 -1.99 11.97
N MET A 105 -8.36 -2.39 10.76
CA MET A 105 -7.68 -2.05 9.51
C MET A 105 -8.53 -1.08 8.71
N TYR A 106 -7.86 -0.13 8.08
CA TYR A 106 -8.41 0.81 7.13
C TYR A 106 -7.90 0.47 5.73
N SER A 107 -8.83 0.34 4.78
CA SER A 107 -8.51 0.13 3.37
C SER A 107 -8.17 1.47 2.73
N CYS A 108 -6.90 1.88 2.84
CA CYS A 108 -6.40 3.16 2.33
C CYS A 108 -6.24 3.13 0.81
N PRO A 109 -6.99 3.95 0.05
CA PRO A 109 -6.91 3.96 -1.41
C PRO A 109 -5.60 4.61 -1.89
N LEU A 110 -4.78 3.86 -2.62
CA LEU A 110 -3.52 4.37 -3.20
C LEU A 110 -3.76 4.91 -4.61
N TYR A 111 -3.40 6.17 -4.81
CA TYR A 111 -3.48 6.85 -6.10
C TYR A 111 -2.09 7.14 -6.68
N MET A 112 -1.98 7.11 -8.02
CA MET A 112 -0.77 7.48 -8.76
C MET A 112 -0.61 8.99 -8.89
N TYR A 113 -1.73 9.71 -9.01
CA TYR A 113 -1.77 11.16 -9.16
C TYR A 113 -2.68 11.76 -8.07
N PRO A 114 -2.33 12.91 -7.48
CA PRO A 114 -3.20 13.62 -6.53
C PRO A 114 -4.56 13.97 -7.14
N LEU A 115 -4.59 14.24 -8.44
CA LEU A 115 -5.84 14.44 -9.17
C LEU A 115 -6.55 13.09 -9.33
N ARG A 116 -7.60 12.88 -8.53
CA ARG A 116 -8.42 11.66 -8.53
C ARG A 116 -9.27 11.51 -9.81
N THR A 117 -9.22 12.48 -10.71
CA THR A 117 -9.88 12.53 -12.03
C THR A 117 -9.04 11.85 -13.12
N GLY A 118 -8.62 10.61 -12.91
CA GLY A 118 -7.91 9.85 -13.94
C GLY A 118 -8.74 9.70 -15.21
N SER A 119 -8.09 9.53 -16.36
CA SER A 119 -8.81 9.18 -17.60
C SER A 119 -9.09 7.67 -17.63
N ARG A 120 -10.02 7.23 -18.49
CA ARG A 120 -10.28 5.78 -18.69
C ARG A 120 -9.03 5.00 -19.10
N GLU A 121 -8.09 5.67 -19.77
CA GLU A 121 -6.81 5.11 -20.24
C GLU A 121 -5.70 5.19 -19.19
N ARG A 122 -5.82 6.10 -18.22
CA ARG A 122 -4.87 6.32 -17.11
C ARG A 122 -5.65 6.51 -15.80
N PRO A 123 -6.15 5.42 -15.21
CA PRO A 123 -6.82 5.52 -13.93
C PRO A 123 -5.83 6.03 -12.87
N SER A 124 -6.25 7.02 -12.08
CA SER A 124 -5.44 7.51 -10.96
C SER A 124 -5.40 6.51 -9.81
N PHE A 125 -6.45 5.68 -9.65
CA PHE A 125 -6.49 4.64 -8.63
C PHE A 125 -5.64 3.44 -9.03
N VAL A 126 -4.79 2.97 -8.10
CA VAL A 126 -3.92 1.81 -8.32
C VAL A 126 -4.44 0.59 -7.56
N ILE A 127 -4.59 0.71 -6.24
CA ILE A 127 -5.02 -0.38 -5.35
C ILE A 127 -5.39 0.18 -3.98
N SER A 128 -6.18 -0.55 -3.19
CA SER A 128 -6.37 -0.22 -1.78
C SER A 128 -5.39 -1.01 -0.90
N CYS A 129 -4.66 -0.29 -0.06
CA CYS A 129 -3.71 -0.84 0.90
C CYS A 129 -4.35 -0.94 2.29
N ASP A 130 -4.48 -2.16 2.81
CA ASP A 130 -4.97 -2.38 4.17
C ASP A 130 -3.87 -1.97 5.18
N VAL A 131 -4.11 -0.88 5.92
CA VAL A 131 -3.21 -0.34 6.95
C VAL A 131 -3.90 -0.31 8.31
N LYS A 132 -3.15 -0.25 9.42
CA LYS A 132 -3.75 -0.19 10.75
C LYS A 132 -4.39 1.18 10.99
N SER A 133 -5.66 1.20 11.41
CA SER A 133 -6.42 2.43 11.64
C SER A 133 -6.04 3.15 12.95
N GLY A 134 -5.29 2.48 13.83
CA GLY A 134 -4.83 3.05 15.10
C GLY A 134 -5.96 3.22 16.10
N VAL A 135 -6.00 4.37 16.77
CA VAL A 135 -7.03 4.73 17.76
C VAL A 135 -8.40 4.94 17.10
N GLN A 136 -8.41 5.40 15.84
CA GLN A 136 -9.63 5.72 15.11
C GLN A 136 -10.21 4.51 14.36
N THR A 137 -11.49 4.59 14.02
CA THR A 137 -12.18 3.58 13.20
C THR A 137 -11.91 3.77 11.72
N SER A 138 -12.17 2.73 10.91
CA SER A 138 -12.10 2.83 9.45
C SER A 138 -13.01 3.91 8.87
N ASP A 139 -14.18 4.13 9.50
CA ASP A 139 -15.16 5.13 9.03
C ASP A 139 -14.64 6.55 9.22
N TYR A 140 -13.92 6.80 10.31
CA TYR A 140 -13.26 8.09 10.56
C TYR A 140 -12.28 8.44 9.43
N TRP A 141 -11.39 7.52 9.07
CA TRP A 141 -10.42 7.74 7.99
C TRP A 141 -11.08 7.91 6.62
N THR A 142 -12.21 7.22 6.41
CA THR A 142 -13.03 7.40 5.20
C THR A 142 -13.61 8.81 5.12
N LEU A 143 -14.13 9.34 6.23
CA LEU A 143 -14.68 10.70 6.31
C LEU A 143 -13.59 11.78 6.14
N SER A 144 -12.41 11.55 6.72
CA SER A 144 -11.24 12.42 6.55
C SER A 144 -10.59 12.32 5.16
N SER A 145 -11.15 11.49 4.26
CA SER A 145 -10.67 11.27 2.89
C SER A 145 -9.19 10.83 2.83
N ALA A 146 -8.74 10.08 3.84
CA ALA A 146 -7.37 9.60 3.94
C ALA A 146 -7.01 8.71 2.74
N SER A 147 -5.88 8.98 2.09
CA SER A 147 -5.42 8.25 0.90
C SER A 147 -3.91 8.24 0.76
#